data_AF-A0AAU8CS73-F1
#
_entry.id   AF-A0AAU8CS73-F1
#
_cell.length_a   1.000
_cell.length_b   1.000
_cell.length_c   1.000
_cell.angle_alpha   90.00
_cell.angle_beta   90.00
_cell.angle_gamma   90.00
#
_symmetry.space_group_name_H-M   'P 1'
#
loop_
_entity.id
_entity.type
_entity.pdbx_description
1 polymer ?
#
loop_
_entity_poly.entity_id
_entity_poly.type
_entity_poly.pdbx_seq_one_letter_code
_entity_poly.pdbx_strand_id
1 'polypeptide(L)'
;MGGLTLDLQDRLVKLAEGLEDQEHRGTALSGLGAGVAGLARDLQCRLVRLAEELDQPADRVAALQGFGKGLAGLERDLQLRLVVLADRIENAHRADALVALGRGVPALKFELRGRIAALADELAEPDHRARALAALLPRR
;
A
#
# COMPACT_ATOMS: atom_id res chain seq x y z
N MET A 1 4.16 3.89 25.43
CA MET A 1 3.55 3.50 24.15
C MET A 1 2.11 4.00 24.15
N GLY A 2 1.90 5.28 23.84
CA GLY A 2 0.57 5.87 23.78
C GLY A 2 -0.03 5.60 22.40
N GLY A 3 -0.84 4.54 22.27
CA GLY A 3 -1.64 4.35 21.07
C GLY A 3 -2.64 5.49 20.92
N LEU A 4 -2.95 5.87 19.68
CA LEU A 4 -4.06 6.79 19.39
C LEU A 4 -5.34 6.16 19.97
N THR A 5 -6.14 6.95 20.70
CA THR A 5 -7.46 6.51 21.13
C THR A 5 -8.31 6.13 19.92
N LEU A 6 -9.22 5.17 20.07
CA LEU A 6 -10.10 4.74 18.96
C LEU A 6 -10.85 5.91 18.33
N ASP A 7 -11.28 6.88 19.15
CA ASP A 7 -11.95 8.11 18.68
C ASP A 7 -11.04 8.96 17.77
N LEU A 8 -9.75 9.07 18.11
CA LEU A 8 -8.80 9.82 17.29
C LEU A 8 -8.48 9.08 16.00
N GLN A 9 -8.37 7.75 16.04
CA GLN A 9 -8.19 6.94 14.83
C GLN A 9 -9.38 7.10 13.88
N ASP A 10 -10.61 6.94 14.37
CA ASP A 10 -11.82 7.09 13.56
C ASP A 10 -11.94 8.52 13.00
N ARG A 11 -11.61 9.54 13.78
CA ARG A 11 -11.59 10.93 13.32
C ARG A 11 -10.60 11.15 12.19
N LEU A 12 -9.38 10.61 12.29
CA LEU A 12 -8.37 10.74 11.23
C LEU A 12 -8.82 10.05 9.93
N VAL A 13 -9.43 8.86 10.04
CA VAL A 13 -9.97 8.14 8.87
C VAL A 13 -11.12 8.93 8.24
N LYS A 14 -12.07 9.44 9.04
CA LYS A 14 -13.17 10.29 8.55
C LYS A 14 -12.68 11.55 7.85
N LEU A 15 -11.61 12.16 8.35
CA LEU A 15 -11.01 13.32 7.71
C LEU A 15 -10.44 12.93 6.34
N ALA A 16 -9.75 11.79 6.22
CA ALA A 16 -9.25 11.31 4.93
C ALA A 16 -10.38 10.95 3.95
N GLU A 17 -11.48 10.34 4.43
CA GLU A 17 -12.68 10.06 3.62
C GLU A 17 -13.33 11.35 3.11
N GLY A 18 -13.35 12.41 3.93
CA GLY A 18 -13.94 13.70 3.58
C GLY A 18 -13.10 14.58 2.66
N LEU A 19 -11.89 14.18 2.29
CA LEU A 19 -11.07 14.91 1.32
C LEU A 19 -11.65 14.73 -0.07
N GLU A 20 -12.20 15.79 -0.67
CA GLU A 20 -12.77 15.76 -2.03
C GLU A 20 -11.71 15.61 -3.12
N ASP A 21 -10.53 16.18 -2.87
CA ASP A 21 -9.40 16.12 -3.79
C ASP A 21 -8.63 14.78 -3.66
N GLN A 22 -8.41 14.13 -4.80
CA GLN A 22 -7.81 12.80 -4.88
C GLN A 22 -6.33 12.80 -4.51
N GLU A 23 -5.59 13.86 -4.85
CA GLU A 23 -4.17 14.00 -4.53
C GLU A 23 -3.99 14.17 -3.01
N HIS A 24 -4.80 15.03 -2.38
CA HIS A 24 -4.83 15.19 -0.94
C HIS A 24 -5.22 13.87 -0.24
N ARG A 25 -6.19 13.14 -0.79
CA ARG A 25 -6.59 11.82 -0.27
C ARG A 25 -5.46 10.81 -0.38
N GLY A 26 -4.76 10.74 -1.52
CA GLY A 26 -3.58 9.89 -1.71
C GLY A 26 -2.46 10.23 -0.72
N THR A 27 -2.24 11.51 -0.45
CA THR A 27 -1.27 12.00 0.54
C THR A 27 -1.65 11.59 1.96
N ALA A 28 -2.92 11.77 2.34
CA ALA A 28 -3.43 11.35 3.64
C ALA A 28 -3.29 9.83 3.83
N LEU A 29 -3.60 9.04 2.79
CA LEU A 29 -3.42 7.58 2.80
C LEU A 29 -1.96 7.18 2.88
N SER A 30 -1.03 7.94 2.29
CA SER A 30 0.41 7.69 2.45
C SER A 30 0.85 7.82 3.91
N GLY A 31 0.35 8.85 4.61
CA GLY A 31 0.61 9.07 6.03
C GLY A 31 -0.02 8.00 6.93
N LEU A 32 -1.33 7.77 6.76
CA LEU A 32 -2.09 6.81 7.58
C LEU A 32 -1.69 5.35 7.28
N GLY A 33 -1.38 5.03 6.02
CA GLY A 33 -0.95 3.72 5.56
C GLY A 33 0.32 3.22 6.26
N ALA A 34 1.23 4.12 6.64
CA ALA A 34 2.43 3.75 7.37
C ALA A 34 2.14 3.23 8.79
N GLY A 35 1.07 3.75 9.42
CA GLY A 35 0.61 3.36 10.75
C GLY A 35 -0.57 2.38 10.75
N VAL A 36 -0.99 1.90 9.58
CA VAL A 36 -2.26 1.15 9.43
C VAL A 36 -2.34 -0.10 10.31
N ALA A 37 -1.20 -0.76 10.56
CA ALA A 37 -1.09 -1.94 11.41
C ALA A 37 -1.54 -1.69 12.86
N GLY A 38 -1.44 -0.43 13.34
CA GLY A 38 -1.86 -0.03 14.68
C GLY A 38 -3.33 0.38 14.77
N LEU A 39 -4.06 0.40 13.65
CA LEU A 39 -5.47 0.78 13.62
C LEU A 39 -6.38 -0.41 13.84
N ALA A 40 -7.59 -0.15 14.35
CA ALA A 40 -8.64 -1.16 14.41
C ALA A 40 -8.96 -1.72 13.01
N ARG A 41 -9.31 -3.01 12.93
CA ARG A 41 -9.56 -3.73 11.66
C ARG A 41 -10.52 -2.99 10.73
N ASP A 42 -11.64 -2.47 11.26
CA ASP A 42 -12.63 -1.76 10.46
C ASP A 42 -12.05 -0.49 9.79
N LEU A 43 -11.13 0.19 10.48
CA LEU A 43 -10.42 1.35 9.96
C LEU A 43 -9.39 0.96 8.89
N GLN A 44 -8.70 -0.18 9.07
CA GLN A 44 -7.83 -0.72 8.04
C GLN A 44 -8.61 -1.01 6.75
N CYS A 45 -9.78 -1.66 6.86
CA CYS A 45 -10.67 -1.93 5.73
C CYS A 45 -11.11 -0.65 5.00
N ARG A 46 -11.46 0.40 5.75
CA ARG A 46 -11.85 1.71 5.19
C ARG A 46 -10.71 2.38 4.44
N LEU A 47 -9.50 2.40 5.02
CA LEU A 47 -8.33 2.98 4.36
C LEU A 47 -7.94 2.22 3.08
N VAL A 48 -7.99 0.89 3.09
CA VAL A 48 -7.73 0.10 1.87
C VAL A 48 -8.78 0.38 0.80
N ARG A 49 -10.06 0.50 1.19
CA ARG A 49 -11.13 0.87 0.27
C ARG A 49 -10.91 2.26 -0.33
N LEU A 50 -10.53 3.25 0.48
CA LEU A 50 -10.21 4.59 -0.03
C LEU A 50 -9.07 4.56 -1.04
N ALA A 51 -8.04 3.73 -0.83
CA ALA A 51 -6.94 3.60 -1.78
C ALA A 51 -7.37 2.96 -3.12
N GLU A 52 -8.33 2.03 -3.08
CA GLU A 52 -8.92 1.43 -4.27
C GLU A 52 -9.82 2.41 -5.05
N GLU A 53 -10.45 3.35 -4.34
CA GLU A 53 -11.31 4.40 -4.90
C GLU A 53 -10.54 5.58 -5.49
N LEU A 54 -9.20 5.63 -5.33
CA LEU A 54 -8.37 6.65 -5.98
C LEU A 54 -8.39 6.44 -7.50
N ASP A 55 -8.55 7.52 -8.27
CA ASP A 55 -8.65 7.44 -9.72
C ASP A 55 -7.28 7.45 -10.41
N GLN A 56 -6.38 8.33 -9.98
CA GLN A 56 -5.09 8.51 -10.64
C GLN A 56 -4.08 7.42 -10.22
N PRO A 57 -3.32 6.86 -11.18
CA PRO A 57 -2.25 5.92 -10.89
C PRO A 57 -1.23 6.46 -9.88
N ALA A 58 -0.87 7.74 -9.98
CA ALA A 58 0.09 8.39 -9.09
C ALA A 58 -0.40 8.43 -7.63
N ASP A 59 -1.69 8.74 -7.40
CA ASP A 59 -2.28 8.78 -6.06
C ASP A 59 -2.33 7.39 -5.44
N ARG A 60 -2.66 6.37 -6.25
CA ARG A 60 -2.62 4.95 -5.82
C ARG A 60 -1.21 4.55 -5.41
N VAL A 61 -0.19 4.94 -6.18
CA VAL A 61 1.22 4.71 -5.82
C VAL A 61 1.56 5.40 -4.50
N ALA A 62 1.17 6.67 -4.31
CA ALA A 62 1.43 7.42 -3.08
C ALA A 62 0.80 6.74 -1.86
N ALA A 63 -0.44 6.28 -1.98
CA ALA A 63 -1.10 5.49 -0.95
C ALA A 63 -0.34 4.18 -0.66
N LEU A 64 0.01 3.42 -1.70
CA LEU A 64 0.77 2.16 -1.57
C LEU A 64 2.15 2.34 -0.94
N GLN A 65 2.81 3.49 -1.12
CA GLN A 65 4.06 3.83 -0.41
C GLN A 65 3.88 3.91 1.11
N GLY A 66 2.74 4.43 1.55
CA GLY A 66 2.35 4.41 2.96
C GLY A 66 2.09 2.98 3.43
N PHE A 67 1.15 2.30 2.76
CA PHE A 67 0.75 0.94 3.13
C PHE A 67 1.91 -0.05 3.11
N GLY A 68 2.87 0.08 2.20
CA GLY A 68 4.05 -0.78 2.14
C GLY A 68 4.79 -0.88 3.47
N LYS A 69 4.84 0.19 4.27
CA LYS A 69 5.49 0.18 5.59
C LYS A 69 4.67 -0.57 6.65
N GLY A 70 3.34 -0.47 6.58
CA GLY A 70 2.41 -1.12 7.51
C GLY A 70 1.85 -2.47 7.03
N LEU A 71 2.21 -2.89 5.82
CA LEU A 71 1.59 -4.01 5.09
C LEU A 71 1.61 -5.32 5.89
N ALA A 72 2.71 -5.59 6.59
CA ALA A 72 2.88 -6.82 7.34
C ALA A 72 1.96 -6.95 8.56
N GLY A 73 1.46 -5.84 9.10
CA GLY A 73 0.52 -5.83 10.21
C GLY A 73 -0.95 -5.86 9.78
N LEU A 74 -1.22 -5.85 8.47
CA LEU A 74 -2.57 -6.05 7.93
C LEU A 74 -2.92 -7.55 7.89
N GLU A 75 -4.22 -7.84 7.95
CA GLU A 75 -4.71 -9.19 7.66
C GLU A 75 -4.47 -9.58 6.19
N ARG A 76 -4.43 -10.90 5.93
CA ARG A 76 -4.06 -11.47 4.63
C ARG A 76 -4.98 -10.99 3.49
N ASP A 77 -6.27 -10.85 3.74
CA ASP A 77 -7.25 -10.35 2.80
C ASP A 77 -6.94 -8.91 2.36
N LEU A 78 -6.60 -8.03 3.31
CA LEU A 78 -6.20 -6.65 3.03
C LEU A 78 -4.85 -6.57 2.32
N GLN A 79 -3.89 -7.42 2.69
CA GLN A 79 -2.62 -7.54 1.97
C GLN A 79 -2.84 -7.91 0.50
N LEU A 80 -3.72 -8.89 0.23
CA LEU A 80 -4.05 -9.31 -1.13
C LEU A 80 -4.73 -8.18 -1.93
N ARG A 81 -5.64 -7.43 -1.31
CA ARG A 81 -6.29 -6.28 -1.94
C ARG A 81 -5.28 -5.23 -2.38
N LEU A 82 -4.29 -4.90 -1.54
CA LEU A 82 -3.23 -3.95 -1.90
C LEU A 82 -2.31 -4.47 -3.03
N VAL A 83 -2.03 -5.77 -3.06
CA VAL A 83 -1.29 -6.38 -4.18
C VAL A 83 -2.10 -6.33 -5.48
N VAL A 84 -3.41 -6.60 -5.42
CA VAL A 84 -4.32 -6.47 -6.57
C VAL A 84 -4.44 -5.01 -7.01
N LEU A 85 -4.45 -4.06 -6.07
CA LEU A 85 -4.42 -2.64 -6.39
C LEU A 85 -3.15 -2.27 -7.16
N ALA A 86 -1.98 -2.75 -6.71
CA ALA A 86 -0.71 -2.53 -7.41
C ALA A 86 -0.71 -3.15 -8.82
N ASP A 87 -1.28 -4.35 -8.98
CA ASP A 87 -1.42 -4.99 -10.29
C ASP A 87 -2.35 -4.19 -11.23
N ARG A 88 -3.42 -3.57 -10.72
CA ARG A 88 -4.32 -2.75 -11.55
C ARG A 88 -3.74 -1.39 -11.97
N ILE A 89 -2.56 -1.03 -11.48
CA ILE A 89 -1.88 0.20 -11.90
C ILE A 89 -1.22 -0.02 -13.26
N GLU A 90 -1.29 1.00 -14.12
CA GLU A 90 -0.66 1.02 -15.43
C GLU A 90 0.85 0.72 -15.36
N ASN A 91 1.39 0.05 -16.38
CA ASN A 91 2.76 -0.46 -16.37
C ASN A 91 3.84 0.56 -15.97
N ALA A 92 3.70 1.83 -16.39
CA ALA A 92 4.66 2.89 -16.05
C ALA A 92 4.75 3.16 -14.54
N HIS A 93 3.62 3.08 -13.82
CA HIS A 93 3.51 3.35 -12.38
C HIS A 93 3.52 2.07 -11.54
N ARG A 94 3.25 0.91 -12.17
CA ARG A 94 3.23 -0.41 -11.51
C ARG A 94 4.56 -0.74 -10.84
N ALA A 95 5.66 -0.38 -11.48
CA ALA A 95 7.00 -0.58 -10.92
C ALA A 95 7.16 0.12 -9.56
N ASP A 96 6.72 1.38 -9.45
CA ASP A 96 6.80 2.15 -8.22
C ASP A 96 5.86 1.61 -7.15
N ALA A 97 4.67 1.14 -7.54
CA ALA A 97 3.74 0.45 -6.64
C ALA A 97 4.34 -0.84 -6.07
N LEU A 98 5.01 -1.65 -6.89
CA LEU A 98 5.67 -2.87 -6.44
C LEU A 98 6.89 -2.56 -5.56
N VAL A 99 7.66 -1.52 -5.88
CA VAL A 99 8.75 -1.03 -5.03
C VAL A 99 8.21 -0.55 -3.67
N ALA A 100 7.08 0.14 -3.67
CA ALA A 100 6.41 0.59 -2.45
C ALA A 100 6.00 -0.60 -1.56
N LEU A 101 5.31 -1.59 -2.13
CA LEU A 101 4.92 -2.80 -1.41
C LEU A 101 6.13 -3.63 -0.96
N GLY A 102 7.19 -3.66 -1.77
CA GLY A 102 8.46 -4.34 -1.49
C GLY A 102 9.08 -3.98 -0.12
N ARG A 103 8.85 -2.76 0.35
CA ARG A 103 9.31 -2.30 1.67
C ARG A 103 8.71 -3.10 2.84
N GLY A 104 7.52 -3.68 2.67
CA GLY A 104 6.84 -4.52 3.67
C GLY A 104 6.97 -6.01 3.43
N VAL A 105 7.49 -6.42 2.26
CA VAL A 105 7.64 -7.82 1.84
C VAL A 105 8.48 -8.68 2.80
N PRO A 106 9.55 -8.18 3.46
CA PRO A 106 10.33 -8.98 4.41
C PRO A 106 9.53 -9.60 5.56
N ALA A 107 8.34 -9.07 5.86
CA ALA A 107 7.46 -9.57 6.90
C ALA A 107 6.18 -10.25 6.37
N LEU A 108 6.01 -10.37 5.04
CA LEU A 108 4.89 -11.10 4.42
C LEU A 108 5.12 -12.61 4.37
N LYS A 109 4.03 -13.39 4.26
CA LYS A 109 4.08 -14.83 3.99
C LYS A 109 4.61 -15.12 2.58
N PHE A 110 5.27 -16.26 2.40
CA PHE A 110 5.94 -16.67 1.16
C PHE A 110 5.06 -16.60 -0.09
N GLU A 111 3.78 -16.98 0.01
CA GLU A 111 2.81 -16.91 -1.11
C GLU A 111 2.64 -15.48 -1.66
N LEU A 112 2.48 -14.49 -0.79
CA LEU A 112 2.33 -13.09 -1.19
C LEU A 112 3.64 -12.55 -1.79
N ARG A 113 4.79 -12.96 -1.26
CA ARG A 113 6.09 -12.61 -1.85
C ARG A 113 6.22 -13.16 -3.26
N GLY A 114 5.84 -14.42 -3.47
CA GLY A 114 5.84 -15.05 -4.80
C GLY A 114 4.95 -14.33 -5.80
N ARG A 115 3.76 -13.88 -5.37
CA ARG A 115 2.85 -13.09 -6.22
C ARG A 115 3.45 -11.73 -6.60
N ILE A 116 4.03 -11.01 -5.64
CA ILE A 116 4.66 -9.71 -5.93
C ILE A 116 5.89 -9.89 -6.85
N ALA A 117 6.65 -10.98 -6.68
CA ALA A 117 7.77 -11.31 -7.56
C ALA A 117 7.31 -11.65 -9.00
N ALA A 118 6.22 -12.40 -9.16
CA ALA A 118 5.64 -12.68 -10.47
C ALA A 118 5.18 -11.39 -11.17
N LEU A 119 4.48 -10.50 -10.45
CA LEU A 119 4.06 -9.20 -10.98
C LEU A 119 5.27 -8.31 -11.37
N ALA A 120 6.37 -8.40 -10.63
CA ALA A 120 7.60 -7.69 -10.97
C ALA A 120 8.24 -8.26 -12.25
N ASP A 121 8.23 -9.58 -12.44
CA ASP A 121 8.76 -10.23 -13.64
C ASP A 121 7.91 -9.97 -14.90
N GLU A 122 6.61 -9.75 -14.73
CA GLU A 122 5.70 -9.36 -15.82
C GLU A 122 5.90 -7.91 -16.31
N LEU A 123 6.70 -7.10 -15.63
CA LEU A 123 6.99 -5.73 -16.06
C LEU A 123 7.74 -5.73 -17.39
N ALA A 124 7.20 -5.00 -18.37
CA ALA A 124 7.73 -4.93 -19.73
C ALA A 124 9.14 -4.31 -19.81
N GLU A 125 9.39 -3.27 -19.01
CA GLU A 125 10.66 -2.55 -19.01
C GLU A 125 11.68 -3.23 -18.07
N PRO A 126 12.87 -3.62 -18.55
CA PRO A 126 13.89 -4.29 -17.74
C PRO A 126 14.35 -3.47 -16.52
N ASP A 127 14.45 -2.14 -16.65
CA ASP A 127 14.83 -1.27 -15.52
C ASP A 127 13.77 -1.25 -14.43
N HIS A 128 12.48 -1.22 -14.81
CA HIS A 128 11.36 -1.31 -13.88
C HIS A 128 11.33 -2.66 -13.16
N ARG A 129 11.55 -3.75 -13.91
CA ARG A 129 11.67 -5.10 -13.36
C ARG A 129 12.80 -5.19 -12.34
N ALA A 130 14.00 -4.71 -12.69
CA ALA A 130 15.16 -4.74 -11.80
C ALA A 130 14.89 -3.97 -10.51
N ARG A 131 14.29 -2.77 -10.59
CA ARG A 131 13.91 -1.96 -9.43
C ARG A 131 12.90 -2.66 -8.53
N ALA A 132 11.84 -3.24 -9.12
CA ALA A 132 10.80 -3.94 -8.38
C ALA A 132 11.36 -5.18 -7.67
N LEU A 133 12.14 -6.01 -8.35
CA LEU A 133 12.78 -7.19 -7.77
C LEU A 133 13.77 -6.83 -6.67
N ALA A 134 14.58 -5.79 -6.86
CA ALA A 134 15.52 -5.30 -5.86
C ALA A 134 14.81 -4.82 -4.57
N ALA A 135 13.58 -4.30 -4.69
CA ALA A 135 12.79 -3.91 -3.53
C ALA A 135 12.22 -5.09 -2.74
N LEU A 136 12.17 -6.30 -3.31
CA LEU A 136 11.75 -7.53 -2.63
C LEU A 136 12.88 -8.18 -1.83
N LEU A 137 14.13 -7.80 -2.11
CA LEU A 137 15.28 -8.28 -1.38
C LEU A 137 15.40 -7.58 -0.03
N PRO A 138 15.72 -8.31 1.05
CA PRO A 138 16.00 -7.68 2.33
C PRO A 138 17.20 -6.74 2.17
N ARG A 139 16.99 -5.45 2.47
CA ARG A 139 18.08 -4.48 2.55
C ARG A 139 18.89 -4.82 3.80
N ARG A 140 20.13 -5.29 3.59
CA ARG A 140 21.10 -5.59 4.65
C ARG A 140 21.45 -4.32 5.43
#